data_AF-A0AAD6H664-F1
#
_entry.id   AF-A0AAD6H664-F1
#
_cell.length_a   1.000
_cell.length_b   1.000
_cell.length_c   1.000
_cell.angle_alpha   90.00
_cell.angle_beta   90.00
_cell.angle_gamma   90.00
#
_symmetry.space_group_name_H-M   'P 1'
#
loop_
_entity.id
_entity.type
_entity.pdbx_description
1 polymer ?
#
loop_
_entity_poly.entity_id
_entity_poly.type
_entity_poly.pdbx_seq_one_letter_code
_entity_poly.pdbx_strand_id
1 'polypeptide(L)'
;MEYAVRYQHEKPGGNLKLADHILTNHPLAGGTHLPDITIVTPVWDGEGKNIIFYVASRGHHAEIDGIAPGSMPSNSKILSTRTYNDNVSDLKAAIAANHKGAQLLEALVIENTLGVVHFYMDAIKCNAEVAVRELLKSISHKNKGVPLRLSDFMDDGTEIKLEIRIDSEL
;
A
#
# COMPACT_ATOMS: atom_id res chain seq x y z
N MET A 1 1.22 -0.75 0.86
CA MET A 1 -0.12 -1.15 0.35
C MET A 1 -0.45 -2.62 0.61
N GLU A 2 0.54 -3.52 0.72
CA GLU A 2 0.31 -4.95 1.01
C GLU A 2 -0.63 -5.20 2.19
N TYR A 3 -0.38 -4.57 3.35
CA TYR A 3 -1.24 -4.70 4.52
C TYR A 3 -2.70 -4.32 4.22
N ALA A 4 -2.93 -3.26 3.43
CA ALA A 4 -4.27 -2.85 3.03
C ALA A 4 -4.95 -3.93 2.17
N VAL A 5 -4.23 -4.51 1.21
CA VAL A 5 -4.75 -5.61 0.37
C VAL A 5 -5.10 -6.82 1.23
N ARG A 6 -4.21 -7.23 2.12
CA ARG A 6 -4.41 -8.38 3.01
C ARG A 6 -5.60 -8.16 3.93
N TYR A 7 -5.68 -7.00 4.57
CA TYR A 7 -6.78 -6.63 5.44
C TYR A 7 -8.14 -6.70 4.72
N GLN A 8 -8.22 -6.20 3.47
CA GLN A 8 -9.45 -6.25 2.71
C GLN A 8 -9.80 -7.66 2.23
N HIS A 9 -8.80 -8.49 1.90
CA HIS A 9 -9.00 -9.89 1.52
C HIS A 9 -9.53 -10.74 2.68
N GLU A 10 -8.99 -10.54 3.89
CA GLU A 10 -9.33 -11.33 5.08
C GLU A 10 -10.62 -10.87 5.77
N LYS A 11 -11.17 -9.70 5.39
CA LYS A 11 -12.29 -9.10 6.10
C LYS A 11 -13.57 -9.96 5.98
N PRO A 12 -14.14 -10.42 7.11
CA PRO A 12 -15.38 -11.20 7.08
C PRO A 12 -16.55 -10.39 6.52
N GLY A 13 -17.30 -10.96 5.57
CA GLY A 13 -18.55 -10.40 5.04
C GLY A 13 -18.47 -9.70 3.67
N GLY A 14 -17.28 -9.62 3.06
CA GLY A 14 -17.13 -9.14 1.69
C GLY A 14 -17.18 -10.28 0.68
N ASN A 15 -18.36 -10.59 0.12
CA ASN A 15 -18.44 -11.42 -1.08
C ASN A 15 -17.95 -10.60 -2.28
N LEU A 16 -16.63 -10.51 -2.46
CA LEU A 16 -16.05 -9.88 -3.64
C LEU A 16 -16.54 -10.60 -4.90
N LYS A 17 -16.90 -9.81 -5.91
CA LYS A 17 -17.33 -10.27 -7.21
C LYS A 17 -16.39 -9.74 -8.28
N LEU A 18 -16.50 -10.33 -9.46
CA LEU A 18 -15.85 -9.82 -10.65
C LEU A 18 -16.23 -8.34 -10.85
N ALA A 19 -15.23 -7.53 -11.21
CA ALA A 19 -15.33 -6.08 -11.38
C ALA A 19 -15.54 -5.24 -10.10
N ASP A 20 -15.50 -5.84 -8.91
CA ASP A 20 -15.49 -5.04 -7.68
C ASP A 20 -14.17 -4.26 -7.52
N HIS A 21 -14.28 -3.04 -7.01
CA HIS A 21 -13.15 -2.23 -6.57
C HIS A 21 -13.36 -1.85 -5.11
N ILE A 22 -12.33 -2.03 -4.28
CA ILE A 22 -12.38 -1.72 -2.85
C ILE A 22 -11.63 -0.42 -2.61
N LEU A 23 -12.28 0.55 -1.96
CA LEU A 23 -11.64 1.78 -1.51
C LEU A 23 -11.33 1.69 -0.02
N THR A 24 -10.11 2.06 0.36
CA THR A 24 -9.70 2.11 1.77
C THR A 24 -8.70 3.22 2.04
N ASN A 25 -8.94 3.96 3.13
CA ASN A 25 -8.02 4.93 3.71
C ASN A 25 -7.98 4.85 5.25
N HIS A 26 -8.73 3.92 5.85
CA HIS A 26 -8.78 3.80 7.31
C HIS A 26 -7.42 3.31 7.83
N PRO A 27 -6.85 3.88 8.91
CA PRO A 27 -5.54 3.46 9.43
C PRO A 27 -5.47 1.96 9.77
N LEU A 28 -6.51 1.42 10.43
CA LEU A 28 -6.65 -0.02 10.69
C LEU A 28 -6.64 -0.90 9.43
N ALA A 29 -6.92 -0.33 8.26
CA ALA A 29 -6.94 -1.01 6.97
C ALA A 29 -5.79 -0.55 6.06
N GLY A 30 -4.68 -0.10 6.64
CA GLY A 30 -3.45 0.28 5.93
C GLY A 30 -3.45 1.69 5.35
N GLY A 31 -4.39 2.54 5.73
CA GLY A 31 -4.34 3.98 5.46
C GLY A 31 -3.25 4.68 6.26
N THR A 32 -2.72 5.77 5.71
CA THR A 32 -1.66 6.60 6.32
C THR A 32 -2.24 7.86 6.93
N HIS A 33 -2.94 8.64 6.12
CA HIS A 33 -3.81 9.73 6.55
C HIS A 33 -4.99 9.82 5.59
N LEU A 34 -5.97 10.65 5.94
CA LEU A 34 -7.26 10.67 5.28
C LEU A 34 -7.15 10.81 3.74
N PRO A 35 -6.41 11.80 3.18
CA PRO A 35 -6.18 11.99 1.73
C PRO A 35 -5.68 10.81 0.92
N ASP A 36 -4.98 9.88 1.56
CA ASP A 36 -4.33 8.77 0.89
C ASP A 36 -5.32 7.62 0.69
N ILE A 37 -6.06 7.66 -0.43
CA ILE A 37 -7.06 6.65 -0.76
C ILE A 37 -6.38 5.54 -1.57
N THR A 38 -6.49 4.31 -1.06
CA THR A 38 -6.03 3.11 -1.76
C THR A 38 -7.21 2.43 -2.43
N ILE A 39 -7.11 2.19 -3.74
CA ILE A 39 -8.05 1.38 -4.51
C ILE A 39 -7.42 0.01 -4.74
N VAL A 40 -8.07 -1.04 -4.25
CA VAL A 40 -7.67 -2.44 -4.43
C VAL A 40 -8.63 -3.09 -5.42
N THR A 41 -8.10 -3.81 -6.40
CA THR A 41 -8.86 -4.47 -7.46
C THR A 41 -8.41 -5.94 -7.56
N PRO A 42 -9.27 -6.91 -7.22
CA PRO A 42 -8.96 -8.32 -7.41
C PRO A 42 -8.90 -8.66 -8.91
N VAL A 43 -7.92 -9.46 -9.28
CA VAL A 43 -7.80 -10.07 -10.62
C VAL A 43 -8.19 -11.51 -10.48
N TRP A 44 -9.16 -11.93 -11.29
CA TRP A 44 -9.75 -13.26 -11.20
C TRP A 44 -9.13 -14.20 -12.25
N ASP A 45 -9.21 -15.49 -12.01
CA ASP A 45 -8.89 -16.49 -13.04
C ASP A 45 -9.85 -16.40 -14.24
N GLY A 46 -9.52 -17.09 -15.34
CA GLY A 46 -10.33 -17.08 -16.55
C GLY A 46 -11.75 -17.64 -16.37
N GLU A 47 -12.02 -18.34 -15.26
CA GLU A 47 -13.35 -18.84 -14.90
C GLU A 47 -14.13 -17.88 -13.98
N GLY A 48 -13.50 -16.81 -13.49
CA GLY A 48 -14.07 -15.87 -12.54
C GLY A 48 -14.34 -16.47 -11.15
N LYS A 49 -13.66 -17.57 -10.79
CA LYS A 49 -13.92 -18.32 -9.55
C LYS A 49 -12.95 -17.98 -8.44
N ASN A 50 -11.67 -17.83 -8.77
CA ASN A 50 -10.63 -17.57 -7.79
C ASN A 50 -9.94 -16.24 -8.08
N ILE A 51 -9.60 -15.51 -7.03
CA ILE A 51 -8.73 -14.34 -7.12
C ILE A 51 -7.29 -14.86 -7.24
N ILE A 52 -6.60 -14.49 -8.32
CA ILE A 52 -5.23 -14.91 -8.61
C ILE A 52 -4.20 -13.79 -8.37
N PHE A 53 -4.62 -12.53 -8.48
CA PHE A 53 -3.80 -11.37 -8.13
C PHE A 53 -4.61 -10.25 -7.49
N TYR A 54 -3.91 -9.25 -6.98
CA TYR A 54 -4.47 -7.95 -6.66
C TYR A 54 -3.66 -6.86 -7.36
N VAL A 55 -4.36 -5.89 -7.93
CA VAL A 55 -3.77 -4.61 -8.37
C VAL A 55 -4.23 -3.54 -7.40
N ALA A 56 -3.29 -2.71 -6.94
CA ALA A 56 -3.60 -1.62 -6.03
C ALA A 56 -2.90 -0.34 -6.45
N SER A 57 -3.63 0.76 -6.35
CA SER A 57 -3.11 2.12 -6.54
C SER A 57 -3.48 2.96 -5.32
N ARG A 58 -2.62 3.92 -4.98
CA ARG A 58 -2.89 4.92 -3.95
C ARG A 58 -2.70 6.30 -4.53
N GLY A 59 -3.72 7.13 -4.39
CA GLY A 59 -3.68 8.55 -4.76
C GLY A 59 -3.73 9.43 -3.52
N HIS A 60 -3.02 10.55 -3.55
CA HIS A 60 -3.14 11.61 -2.55
C HIS A 60 -4.16 12.63 -3.05
N HIS A 61 -5.32 12.68 -2.41
CA HIS A 61 -6.39 13.60 -2.76
C HIS A 61 -6.12 14.97 -2.14
N ALA A 62 -6.10 16.02 -2.95
CA ALA A 62 -5.74 17.36 -2.48
C ALA A 62 -6.66 17.88 -1.36
N GLU A 63 -7.95 17.51 -1.37
CA GLU A 63 -8.92 18.00 -0.39
C GLU A 63 -10.11 17.04 -0.18
N ILE A 64 -10.21 16.46 1.01
CA ILE A 64 -11.35 15.61 1.44
C ILE A 64 -11.84 15.89 2.87
N ASP A 65 -11.33 16.96 3.47
CA ASP A 65 -11.66 17.52 4.79
C ASP A 65 -12.17 18.98 4.72
N GLY A 66 -12.00 19.68 3.59
CA GLY A 66 -12.81 20.81 3.10
C GLY A 66 -12.98 22.07 3.95
N ILE A 67 -12.30 22.19 5.10
CA ILE A 67 -12.40 23.38 5.97
C ILE A 67 -11.37 24.47 5.59
N ALA A 68 -10.22 24.10 5.04
CA ALA A 68 -9.19 25.04 4.59
C ALA A 68 -8.42 24.49 3.39
N PRO A 69 -7.76 25.34 2.57
CA PRO A 69 -6.89 24.87 1.50
C PRO A 69 -5.75 24.00 2.06
N GLY A 70 -5.53 22.83 1.46
CA GLY A 70 -4.56 21.83 1.90
C GLY A 70 -5.21 20.56 2.42
N SER A 71 -4.45 19.47 2.44
CA SER A 71 -4.97 18.11 2.65
C SER A 71 -5.03 17.66 4.11
N MET A 72 -4.61 18.51 5.07
CA MET A 72 -4.61 18.20 6.52
C MET A 72 -4.82 19.47 7.39
N PRO A 73 -6.01 20.08 7.42
CA PRO A 73 -6.30 21.14 8.38
C PRO A 73 -6.41 20.56 9.80
N SER A 74 -5.61 21.10 10.73
CA SER A 74 -5.53 20.64 12.13
C SER A 74 -6.84 20.79 12.92
N ASN A 75 -7.77 21.62 12.45
CA ASN A 75 -9.07 21.85 13.08
C ASN A 75 -10.21 21.07 12.39
N SER A 76 -9.91 20.12 11.52
CA SER A 76 -10.92 19.35 10.80
C SER A 76 -11.76 18.46 11.74
N LYS A 77 -13.08 18.53 11.58
CA LYS A 77 -14.06 17.75 12.38
C LYS A 77 -15.11 17.05 11.52
N ILE A 78 -15.16 17.36 10.23
CA ILE A 78 -16.16 16.84 9.28
C ILE A 78 -15.49 16.53 7.95
N LEU A 79 -16.00 15.53 7.24
CA LEU A 79 -15.57 15.21 5.88
C LEU A 79 -16.33 16.11 4.90
N SER A 80 -15.60 16.87 4.09
CA SER A 80 -16.18 17.72 3.04
C SER A 80 -15.16 17.97 1.93
N THR A 81 -15.59 18.38 0.74
CA THR A 81 -14.68 18.68 -0.36
C THR A 81 -15.19 19.81 -1.22
N ARG A 82 -14.29 20.73 -1.63
CA ARG A 82 -14.54 21.75 -2.64
C ARG A 82 -14.07 21.33 -4.03
N THR A 83 -13.21 20.32 -4.09
CA THR A 83 -12.60 19.78 -5.31
C THR A 83 -13.26 18.45 -5.72
N TYR A 84 -14.58 18.36 -5.62
CA TYR A 84 -15.33 17.14 -5.92
C TYR A 84 -15.00 16.56 -7.30
N ASN A 85 -14.93 17.42 -8.33
CA ASN A 85 -14.61 16.97 -9.69
C ASN A 85 -13.18 16.44 -9.83
N ASP A 86 -12.23 17.02 -9.08
CA ASP A 86 -10.84 16.55 -9.06
C ASP A 86 -10.77 15.20 -8.35
N ASN A 87 -11.43 15.07 -7.18
CA ASN A 87 -11.52 13.81 -6.46
C ASN A 87 -12.13 12.69 -7.32
N VAL A 88 -13.21 12.97 -8.06
CA VAL A 88 -13.79 12.02 -9.01
C VAL A 88 -12.81 11.67 -10.13
N SER A 89 -12.03 12.64 -10.63
CA SER A 89 -11.05 12.42 -11.68
C SER A 89 -9.88 11.56 -11.19
N ASP A 90 -9.38 11.80 -9.97
CA ASP A 90 -8.33 11.03 -9.32
C ASP A 90 -8.77 9.58 -9.10
N LEU A 91 -9.99 9.37 -8.60
CA LEU A 91 -10.56 8.03 -8.43
C LEU A 91 -10.68 7.29 -9.77
N LYS A 92 -11.14 7.97 -10.82
CA LYS A 92 -11.22 7.39 -12.17
C LYS A 92 -9.84 7.04 -12.71
N ALA A 93 -8.84 7.90 -12.49
CA ALA A 93 -7.47 7.65 -12.92
C ALA A 93 -6.89 6.42 -12.21
N ALA A 94 -7.09 6.30 -10.88
CA ALA A 94 -6.66 5.16 -10.09
C ALA A 94 -7.34 3.85 -10.53
N ILE A 95 -8.66 3.86 -10.76
CA ILE A 95 -9.40 2.71 -11.29
C ILE A 95 -8.90 2.33 -12.69
N ALA A 96 -8.67 3.31 -13.57
CA ALA A 96 -8.15 3.06 -14.91
C ALA A 96 -6.73 2.45 -14.88
N ALA A 97 -5.87 2.93 -13.98
CA ALA A 97 -4.54 2.36 -13.76
C ALA A 97 -4.63 0.91 -13.27
N ASN A 98 -5.51 0.62 -12.31
CA ASN A 98 -5.72 -0.74 -11.83
C ASN A 98 -6.28 -1.66 -12.93
N HIS A 99 -7.25 -1.17 -13.71
CA HIS A 99 -7.81 -1.92 -14.84
C HIS A 99 -6.75 -2.24 -15.88
N LYS A 100 -5.90 -1.28 -16.24
CA LYS A 100 -4.78 -1.52 -17.16
C LYS A 100 -3.79 -2.52 -16.58
N GLY A 101 -3.48 -2.42 -15.28
CA GLY A 101 -2.61 -3.38 -14.59
C GLY A 101 -3.17 -4.80 -14.62
N ALA A 102 -4.47 -4.97 -14.39
CA ALA A 102 -5.15 -6.28 -14.44
C ALA A 102 -5.06 -6.89 -15.85
N GLN A 103 -5.35 -6.10 -16.89
CA GLN A 103 -5.23 -6.55 -18.28
C GLN A 103 -3.80 -6.99 -18.64
N LEU A 104 -2.79 -6.26 -18.14
CA LEU A 104 -1.38 -6.61 -18.39
C LEU A 104 -0.98 -7.89 -17.66
N LEU A 105 -1.48 -8.13 -16.44
CA LEU A 105 -1.28 -9.39 -15.73
C LEU A 105 -1.97 -10.56 -16.43
N GLU A 106 -3.20 -10.37 -16.90
CA GLU A 106 -3.91 -11.37 -17.71
C GLU A 106 -3.13 -11.72 -18.98
N ALA A 107 -2.66 -10.71 -19.71
CA ALA A 107 -1.84 -10.92 -20.91
C ALA A 107 -0.54 -11.67 -20.59
N LEU A 108 0.12 -11.33 -19.50
CA LEU A 108 1.34 -12.00 -19.06
C LEU A 108 1.09 -13.48 -18.70
N VAL A 109 -0.04 -13.79 -18.06
CA VAL A 109 -0.47 -15.16 -17.76
C VAL A 109 -0.80 -15.94 -19.03
N ILE A 110 -1.43 -15.31 -20.02
CA ILE A 110 -1.69 -15.94 -21.33
C ILE A 110 -0.37 -16.30 -22.02
N GLU A 111 0.62 -15.41 -21.97
CA GLU A 111 1.91 -15.61 -22.64
C GLU A 111 2.79 -16.65 -21.94
N ASN A 112 2.82 -16.65 -20.59
CA ASN A 112 3.82 -17.42 -19.82
C ASN A 112 3.22 -18.50 -18.91
N THR A 113 1.90 -18.61 -18.80
CA THR A 113 1.14 -19.38 -17.80
C THR A 113 1.16 -18.80 -16.38
N LEU A 114 0.10 -19.10 -15.62
CA LEU A 114 -0.04 -18.63 -14.23
C LEU A 114 1.12 -19.10 -13.34
N GLY A 115 1.53 -20.37 -13.48
CA GLY A 115 2.58 -20.94 -12.65
C GLY A 115 3.92 -20.23 -12.80
N VAL A 116 4.29 -19.83 -14.02
CA VAL A 116 5.54 -19.10 -14.28
C VAL A 116 5.48 -17.69 -13.73
N VAL A 117 4.34 -17.00 -13.89
CA VAL A 117 4.16 -15.65 -13.33
C VAL A 117 4.29 -15.67 -11.80
N HIS A 118 3.61 -16.61 -11.13
CA HIS A 118 3.73 -16.77 -9.67
C HIS A 118 5.16 -17.11 -9.25
N PHE A 119 5.84 -18.02 -9.96
CA PHE A 119 7.23 -18.36 -9.69
C PHE A 119 8.14 -17.13 -9.70
N TYR A 120 8.03 -16.28 -10.73
CA TYR A 120 8.85 -15.07 -10.80
C TYR A 120 8.44 -14.01 -9.78
N MET A 121 7.15 -13.87 -9.46
CA MET A 121 6.70 -12.98 -8.38
C MET A 121 7.28 -13.41 -7.02
N ASP A 122 7.32 -14.71 -6.74
CA ASP A 122 7.96 -15.23 -5.54
C ASP A 122 9.47 -15.02 -5.56
N ALA A 123 10.12 -15.27 -6.70
CA ALA A 123 11.56 -15.02 -6.86
C ALA A 123 11.92 -13.54 -6.62
N ILE A 124 11.11 -12.59 -7.11
CA ILE A 124 11.32 -11.15 -6.86
C ILE A 124 11.21 -10.82 -5.37
N LYS A 125 10.19 -11.36 -4.68
CA LYS A 125 10.02 -11.16 -3.23
C LYS A 125 11.18 -11.74 -2.44
N CYS A 126 11.60 -12.97 -2.74
CA CYS A 126 12.75 -13.61 -2.09
C CYS A 126 14.04 -12.82 -2.32
N ASN A 127 14.29 -12.36 -3.55
CA ASN A 127 15.48 -11.57 -3.84
C ASN A 127 15.48 -10.22 -3.09
N ALA A 128 14.33 -9.54 -3.01
CA ALA A 128 14.19 -8.30 -2.26
C ALA A 128 14.43 -8.52 -0.75
N GLU A 129 13.90 -9.61 -0.21
CA GLU A 129 14.10 -10.01 1.18
C GLU A 129 15.58 -10.25 1.49
N VAL A 130 16.27 -11.07 0.68
CA VAL A 130 17.72 -11.30 0.83
C VAL A 130 18.51 -10.00 0.74
N ALA A 131 18.20 -9.14 -0.24
CA ALA A 131 18.91 -7.88 -0.41
C ALA A 131 18.78 -6.96 0.82
N VAL A 132 17.58 -6.88 1.41
CA VAL A 132 17.35 -6.10 2.63
C VAL A 132 18.03 -6.74 3.84
N ARG A 133 17.96 -8.07 3.98
CA ARG A 133 18.61 -8.82 5.06
C ARG A 133 20.12 -8.59 5.06
N GLU A 134 20.76 -8.74 3.90
CA GLU A 134 22.20 -8.52 3.76
C GLU A 134 22.61 -7.07 4.06
N LEU A 135 21.80 -6.10 3.63
CA LEU A 135 22.00 -4.70 3.98
C LEU A 135 21.98 -4.50 5.50
N LEU A 136 20.96 -5.03 6.19
CA LEU A 136 20.81 -4.91 7.64
C LEU A 136 21.95 -5.60 8.39
N LYS A 137 22.36 -6.81 7.98
CA LYS A 137 23.54 -7.50 8.54
C LYS A 137 24.80 -6.67 8.37
N SER A 138 25.02 -6.08 7.18
CA SER A 138 26.17 -5.21 6.94
C SER A 138 26.20 -3.99 7.86
N ILE A 139 25.03 -3.40 8.17
CA ILE A 139 24.89 -2.28 9.10
C ILE A 139 25.22 -2.73 10.53
N SER A 140 24.70 -3.88 10.96
CA SER A 140 24.98 -4.45 12.28
C SER A 140 26.47 -4.72 12.49
N HIS A 141 27.14 -5.33 11.49
CA HIS A 141 28.59 -5.58 11.55
C HIS A 141 29.39 -4.27 11.62
N LYS A 142 29.05 -3.27 10.80
CA LYS A 142 29.70 -1.94 10.84
C LYS A 142 29.52 -1.26 12.19
N ASN A 143 28.36 -1.42 12.82
CA ASN A 143 28.06 -0.87 14.15
C ASN A 143 28.45 -1.81 15.30
N LYS A 144 29.18 -2.89 15.02
CA LYS A 144 29.67 -3.88 16.01
C LYS A 144 28.55 -4.46 16.91
N GLY A 145 27.35 -4.63 16.36
CA GLY A 145 26.18 -5.13 17.09
C GLY A 145 25.60 -4.16 18.13
N VAL A 146 26.11 -2.93 18.22
CA VAL A 146 25.54 -1.90 19.11
C VAL A 146 24.22 -1.40 18.50
N PRO A 147 23.16 -1.15 19.28
CA PRO A 147 21.92 -0.54 18.77
C PRO A 147 22.17 0.85 18.18
N LEU A 148 21.50 1.17 17.07
CA LEU A 148 21.47 2.52 16.51
C LEU A 148 20.48 3.35 17.32
N ARG A 149 20.88 4.54 17.76
CA ARG A 149 20.04 5.43 18.56
C ARG A 149 20.00 6.82 17.93
N LEU A 150 18.80 7.39 17.85
CA LEU A 150 18.56 8.75 17.40
C LEU A 150 17.53 9.41 18.32
N SER A 151 17.72 10.69 18.61
CA SER A 151 16.76 11.54 19.28
C SER A 151 16.59 12.83 18.47
N ASP A 152 15.36 13.26 18.29
CA ASP A 152 15.02 14.52 17.64
C ASP A 152 13.88 15.22 18.41
N PHE A 153 13.62 16.50 18.12
CA PHE A 153 12.61 17.30 18.81
C PHE A 153 11.61 17.89 17.82
N MET A 154 10.32 17.85 18.18
CA MET A 154 9.27 18.56 17.47
C MET A 154 9.32 20.07 17.77
N ASP A 155 8.60 20.87 16.98
CA ASP A 155 8.53 22.34 17.15
C ASP A 155 8.01 22.77 18.53
N ASP A 156 7.22 21.92 19.20
CA ASP A 156 6.71 22.15 20.55
C ASP A 156 7.65 21.68 21.66
N GLY A 157 8.83 21.16 21.30
CA GLY A 157 9.84 20.62 22.22
C GLY A 157 9.61 19.16 22.62
N THR A 158 8.59 18.48 22.11
CA THR A 158 8.38 17.05 22.37
C THR A 158 9.51 16.23 21.76
N GLU A 159 10.14 15.39 22.57
CA GLU A 159 11.27 14.54 22.15
C GLU A 159 10.77 13.23 21.51
N ILE A 160 11.32 12.91 20.33
CA ILE A 160 11.12 11.64 19.63
C ILE A 160 12.41 10.82 19.72
N LYS A 161 12.34 9.62 20.31
CA LYS A 161 13.48 8.68 20.40
C LYS A 161 13.25 7.44 19.56
N LEU A 162 14.28 7.05 18.82
CA LEU A 162 14.32 5.82 18.05
C LEU A 162 15.53 4.99 18.48
N GLU A 163 15.30 3.72 18.82
CA GLU A 163 16.35 2.71 18.96
C GLU A 163 16.08 1.57 17.97
N ILE A 164 17.08 1.26 17.13
CA ILE A 164 17.02 0.15 16.18
C ILE A 164 18.00 -0.92 16.66
N ARG A 165 17.48 -2.11 16.90
CA ARG A 165 18.25 -3.33 17.19
C ARG A 165 18.20 -4.23 15.97
N ILE A 166 19.37 -4.66 15.52
CA ILE A 166 19.49 -5.56 14.37
C ILE A 166 20.12 -6.85 14.88
N ASP A 167 19.36 -7.94 14.81
CA ASP A 167 19.90 -9.28 15.00
C ASP A 167 20.68 -9.67 13.74
N SER A 168 21.97 -9.94 13.87
CA SER A 168 22.83 -10.32 12.74
C SER A 168 22.75 -11.79 12.37
N GLU A 169 22.17 -12.63 13.24
CA GLU A 169 22.05 -14.08 13.01
C GLU A 169 20.85 -14.41 12.12
N LEU A 170 19.77 -13.62 12.23
CA LEU A 170 18.57 -13.70 11.40
C LEU A 170 18.80 -12.97 10.07
#